data_AF-A0A2A3YPA4-F1
#
_entry.id   AF-A0A2A3YPA4-F1
#
_cell.length_a   1.000
_cell.length_b   1.000
_cell.length_c   1.000
_cell.angle_alpha   90.00
_cell.angle_beta   90.00
_cell.angle_gamma   90.00
#
_symmetry.space_group_name_H-M   'P 1'
#
loop_
_entity.id
_entity.type
_entity.pdbx_description
1 polymer ?
#
loop_
_entity_poly.entity_id
_entity_poly.type
_entity_poly.pdbx_seq_one_letter_code
_entity_poly.pdbx_strand_id
1 'polypeptide(L)'
;MSETPALDPGLYELLVTTGLAATLGDQAHDAHDRTFADVDAADAPHVLTQHLSTVISRTLSSLPVEEQIDTANRLLQTIPEVVGAETVTSGPQLLTSVTAPMTPPPLRPSTPLADVALFTNSRNDPQLGSELRLEMESADHIDLLCAFVQWSGIRVLENSLRAAAERGVPIRVLTTTYIGATDRRALDYWLFAVRG
;
A
#
# COMPACT_ATOMS: atom_id res chain seq x y z
N MET A 1 -5.20 -27.74 -10.52
CA MET A 1 -6.61 -27.40 -10.24
C MET A 1 -6.76 -27.32 -8.74
N SER A 2 -6.89 -26.12 -8.17
CA SER A 2 -7.17 -25.99 -6.74
C SER A 2 -8.63 -26.37 -6.52
N GLU A 3 -8.88 -27.48 -5.84
CA GLU A 3 -10.19 -27.84 -5.31
C GLU A 3 -10.67 -26.67 -4.43
N THR A 4 -11.82 -26.09 -4.77
CA THR A 4 -12.42 -25.04 -3.94
C THR A 4 -13.17 -25.76 -2.81
N PRO A 5 -12.80 -25.57 -1.54
CA PRO A 5 -13.46 -26.25 -0.43
C PRO A 5 -14.95 -25.85 -0.36
N ALA A 6 -15.78 -26.76 0.16
CA ALA A 6 -17.18 -26.45 0.45
C ALA A 6 -17.25 -25.21 1.38
N LEU A 7 -18.18 -24.30 1.08
CA LEU A 7 -18.33 -23.06 1.85
C LEU A 7 -19.18 -23.31 3.09
N ASP A 8 -18.65 -22.98 4.27
CA ASP A 8 -19.42 -23.02 5.52
C ASP A 8 -20.45 -21.87 5.57
N PRO A 9 -21.51 -21.94 6.40
CA PRO A 9 -22.43 -20.82 6.57
C PRO A 9 -21.74 -19.57 7.11
N GLY A 10 -21.88 -18.43 6.41
CA GLY A 10 -21.24 -17.17 6.79
C GLY A 10 -21.41 -16.04 5.76
N LEU A 11 -20.83 -14.87 6.06
CA LEU A 11 -20.72 -13.76 5.11
C LEU A 11 -19.45 -13.90 4.28
N TYR A 12 -19.58 -13.70 2.98
CA TYR A 12 -18.50 -13.82 2.02
C TYR A 12 -18.46 -12.61 1.09
N GLU A 13 -17.24 -12.15 0.79
CA GLU A 13 -16.96 -11.19 -0.28
C GLU A 13 -16.08 -11.89 -1.33
N LEU A 14 -16.71 -12.79 -2.09
CA LEU A 14 -16.04 -13.58 -3.13
C LEU A 14 -16.57 -13.20 -4.51
N LEU A 15 -15.66 -12.84 -5.42
CA LEU A 15 -16.00 -12.69 -6.83
C LEU A 15 -16.45 -14.05 -7.39
N VAL A 16 -17.64 -14.09 -8.00
CA VAL A 16 -18.18 -15.31 -8.61
C VAL A 16 -17.41 -15.64 -9.89
N THR A 17 -16.43 -16.54 -9.77
CA THR A 17 -15.67 -17.09 -10.91
C THR A 17 -16.39 -18.28 -11.54
N THR A 18 -16.01 -18.69 -12.74
CA THR A 18 -16.54 -19.92 -13.38
C THR A 18 -16.36 -21.15 -12.49
N GLY A 19 -15.23 -21.25 -11.78
CA GLY A 19 -14.96 -22.34 -10.85
C GLY A 19 -15.91 -22.31 -9.65
N LEU A 20 -16.07 -21.14 -9.02
CA LEU A 20 -17.00 -20.97 -7.89
C LEU A 20 -18.45 -21.21 -8.32
N ALA A 21 -18.86 -20.71 -9.48
CA ALA A 21 -20.19 -20.94 -10.04
C ALA A 21 -20.47 -22.43 -10.26
N ALA A 22 -19.49 -23.19 -10.77
CA ALA A 22 -19.60 -24.64 -10.93
C ALA A 22 -19.75 -25.36 -9.57
N THR A 23 -18.89 -25.03 -8.60
CA THR A 23 -18.97 -25.62 -7.25
C THR A 23 -20.32 -25.32 -6.59
N LEU A 24 -20.83 -24.10 -6.71
CA LEU A 24 -22.15 -23.74 -6.19
C LEU A 24 -23.26 -24.50 -6.95
N GLY A 25 -23.16 -24.65 -8.28
CA GLY A 25 -24.12 -25.40 -9.09
C GLY A 25 -24.18 -26.90 -8.74
N ASP A 26 -23.03 -27.54 -8.53
CA ASP A 26 -22.96 -28.96 -8.16
C ASP A 26 -23.53 -29.21 -6.75
N GLN A 27 -23.47 -28.19 -5.90
CA GLN A 27 -24.04 -28.18 -4.54
C GLN A 27 -25.48 -27.64 -4.53
N ALA A 28 -26.24 -27.72 -5.64
CA ALA A 28 -27.61 -27.21 -5.73
C ALA A 28 -28.63 -27.95 -4.83
N HIS A 29 -28.26 -29.12 -4.30
CA HIS A 29 -29.07 -29.88 -3.34
C HIS A 29 -28.69 -29.62 -1.88
N ASP A 30 -27.78 -28.67 -1.63
CA ASP A 30 -27.34 -28.29 -0.30
C ASP A 30 -28.36 -27.36 0.37
N ALA A 31 -28.63 -27.53 1.66
CA ALA A 31 -29.76 -26.90 2.37
C ALA A 31 -29.56 -25.40 2.68
N HIS A 32 -28.56 -24.77 2.08
CA HIS A 32 -28.15 -23.40 2.38
C HIS A 32 -28.69 -22.41 1.34
N ASP A 33 -29.39 -21.38 1.80
CA ASP A 33 -29.77 -20.24 0.98
C ASP A 33 -28.53 -19.42 0.60
N ARG A 34 -28.48 -18.94 -0.64
CA ARG A 34 -27.36 -18.15 -1.18
C ARG A 34 -27.87 -16.82 -1.69
N THR A 35 -27.22 -15.74 -1.26
CA THR A 35 -27.54 -14.38 -1.68
C THR A 35 -26.38 -13.83 -2.48
N PHE A 36 -26.69 -13.19 -3.61
CA PHE A 36 -25.72 -12.54 -4.47
C PHE A 36 -26.04 -11.04 -4.53
N ALA A 37 -25.00 -10.22 -4.60
CA ALA A 37 -25.10 -8.80 -4.84
C ALA A 37 -24.32 -8.47 -6.12
N ASP A 38 -24.87 -7.58 -6.94
CA ASP A 38 -24.15 -7.05 -8.10
C ASP A 38 -23.03 -6.13 -7.61
N VAL A 39 -21.92 -6.10 -8.36
CA VAL A 39 -20.84 -5.13 -8.14
C VAL A 39 -21.18 -3.85 -8.88
N ASP A 40 -21.21 -2.73 -8.18
CA ASP A 40 -21.43 -1.41 -8.77
C ASP A 40 -20.39 -1.10 -9.85
N ALA A 41 -20.80 -0.40 -10.91
CA ALA A 41 -19.91 -0.09 -12.04
C ALA A 41 -18.66 0.73 -11.64
N ALA A 42 -18.76 1.51 -10.56
CA ALA A 42 -17.65 2.27 -10.00
C ALA A 42 -16.62 1.36 -9.29
N ASP A 43 -17.06 0.24 -8.71
CA ASP A 43 -16.23 -0.69 -7.94
C ASP A 43 -15.74 -1.87 -8.78
N ALA A 44 -16.40 -2.15 -9.92
CA ALA A 44 -16.04 -3.25 -10.80
C ALA A 44 -14.55 -3.28 -11.22
N PRO A 45 -13.90 -2.14 -11.58
CA PRO A 45 -12.47 -2.14 -11.87
C PRO A 45 -11.63 -2.63 -10.69
N HIS A 46 -11.95 -2.18 -9.46
CA HIS A 46 -11.21 -2.55 -8.27
C HIS A 46 -11.34 -4.05 -7.96
N VAL A 47 -12.57 -4.57 -7.94
CA VAL A 47 -12.85 -5.99 -7.64
C VAL A 47 -12.17 -6.92 -8.66
N LEU A 48 -12.24 -6.58 -9.96
CA LEU A 48 -11.60 -7.36 -11.02
C LEU A 48 -10.07 -7.31 -10.92
N THR A 49 -9.48 -6.13 -10.70
CA THR A 49 -8.03 -5.97 -10.53
C THR A 49 -7.52 -6.74 -9.32
N GLN A 50 -8.24 -6.74 -8.19
CA GLN A 50 -7.86 -7.51 -7.01
C GLN A 50 -7.83 -9.02 -7.32
N HIS A 51 -8.85 -9.55 -7.98
CA HIS A 51 -8.89 -10.96 -8.39
C HIS A 51 -7.72 -11.30 -9.33
N LEU A 52 -7.49 -10.49 -10.36
CA LEU A 52 -6.38 -10.69 -11.30
C LEU A 52 -5.03 -10.64 -10.58
N SER A 53 -4.82 -9.67 -9.70
CA SER A 53 -3.60 -9.53 -8.90
C SER A 53 -3.32 -10.76 -8.06
N THR A 54 -4.33 -11.30 -7.37
CA THR A 54 -4.19 -12.55 -6.60
C THR A 54 -3.79 -13.73 -7.48
N VAL A 55 -4.43 -13.90 -8.64
CA VAL A 55 -4.12 -15.00 -9.56
C VAL A 55 -2.73 -14.87 -10.19
N ILE A 56 -2.37 -13.66 -10.63
CA ILE A 56 -1.07 -13.35 -11.22
C ILE A 56 0.03 -13.54 -10.19
N SER A 57 -0.12 -12.98 -8.99
CA SER A 57 0.85 -13.12 -7.89
C SER A 57 1.12 -14.59 -7.57
N ARG A 58 0.06 -15.40 -7.37
CA ARG A 58 0.21 -16.84 -7.12
C ARG A 58 0.93 -17.57 -8.26
N THR A 59 0.61 -17.21 -9.50
CA THR A 59 1.27 -17.79 -10.69
C THR A 59 2.75 -17.45 -10.71
N LEU A 60 3.10 -16.16 -10.59
CA LEU A 60 4.48 -15.70 -10.62
C LEU A 60 5.30 -16.30 -9.47
N SER A 61 4.76 -16.37 -8.25
CA SER A 61 5.44 -16.98 -7.09
C SER A 61 5.76 -18.46 -7.28
N SER A 62 5.10 -19.16 -8.21
CA SER A 62 5.37 -20.57 -8.52
C SER A 62 6.44 -20.80 -9.59
N LEU A 63 6.88 -19.74 -10.27
CA LEU A 63 7.81 -19.80 -11.40
C LEU A 63 9.23 -19.38 -10.99
N PRO A 64 10.28 -19.89 -11.67
CA PRO A 64 11.62 -19.31 -11.60
C PRO A 64 11.62 -17.84 -12.06
N VAL A 65 12.57 -17.04 -11.55
CA VAL A 65 12.63 -15.58 -11.78
C VAL A 65 12.65 -15.21 -13.27
N GLU A 66 13.35 -15.96 -14.12
CA GLU A 66 13.40 -15.69 -15.57
C GLU A 66 12.02 -15.91 -16.23
N GLU A 67 11.31 -16.97 -15.85
CA GLU A 67 9.96 -17.26 -16.33
C GLU A 67 8.91 -16.29 -15.78
N GLN A 68 9.14 -15.71 -14.59
CA GLN A 68 8.29 -14.63 -14.06
C GLN A 68 8.32 -13.41 -14.99
N ILE A 69 9.50 -13.01 -15.47
CA ILE A 69 9.66 -11.85 -16.36
C ILE A 69 8.98 -12.12 -17.71
N ASP A 70 9.21 -13.30 -18.31
CA ASP A 70 8.55 -13.67 -19.57
C ASP A 70 7.03 -13.64 -19.42
N THR A 71 6.51 -14.26 -18.36
CA THR A 71 5.08 -14.30 -18.07
C THR A 71 4.51 -12.89 -17.87
N ALA A 72 5.18 -12.04 -17.09
CA ALA A 72 4.77 -10.66 -16.88
C ALA A 72 4.72 -9.87 -18.19
N ASN A 73 5.76 -9.97 -19.03
CA ASN A 73 5.80 -9.29 -20.32
C ASN A 73 4.73 -9.79 -21.29
N ARG A 74 4.42 -11.10 -21.28
CA ARG A 74 3.32 -11.66 -22.07
C ARG A 74 1.96 -11.14 -21.63
N LEU A 75 1.75 -10.94 -20.32
CA LEU A 75 0.52 -10.31 -19.81
C LEU A 75 0.42 -8.85 -20.26
N LEU A 76 1.51 -8.07 -20.14
CA LEU A 76 1.54 -6.67 -20.57
C LEU A 76 1.25 -6.51 -22.07
N GLN A 77 1.73 -7.43 -22.91
CA GLN A 77 1.46 -7.43 -24.35
C GLN A 77 -0.02 -7.62 -24.71
N THR A 78 -0.86 -8.10 -23.78
CA THR A 78 -2.31 -8.20 -24.01
C THR A 78 -3.03 -6.86 -23.88
N ILE A 79 -2.36 -5.82 -23.36
CA ILE A 79 -2.92 -4.48 -23.15
C ILE A 79 -2.37 -3.56 -24.26
N PRO A 80 -3.17 -3.17 -25.27
CA PRO A 80 -2.70 -2.44 -26.44
C PRO A 80 -2.05 -1.09 -26.11
N GLU A 81 -2.48 -0.42 -25.04
CA GLU A 81 -1.93 0.87 -24.62
C GLU A 81 -0.53 0.78 -23.97
N VAL A 82 -0.08 -0.42 -23.60
CA VAL A 82 1.09 -0.65 -22.72
C VAL A 82 2.35 -1.04 -23.50
N VAL A 83 2.29 -1.08 -24.83
CA VAL A 83 3.36 -1.64 -25.67
C VAL A 83 4.68 -0.87 -25.54
N GLY A 84 5.72 -1.58 -25.10
CA GLY A 84 7.13 -1.18 -25.14
C GLY A 84 7.62 -0.31 -23.97
N ALA A 85 6.78 0.52 -23.37
CA ALA A 85 7.19 1.40 -22.27
C ALA A 85 7.19 0.69 -20.90
N GLU A 86 6.29 -0.28 -20.70
CA GLU A 86 6.12 -0.94 -19.39
C GLU A 86 6.69 -2.37 -19.34
N THR A 87 7.30 -2.85 -20.43
CA THR A 87 7.91 -4.19 -20.45
C THR A 87 9.10 -4.26 -19.49
N VAL A 88 9.13 -5.30 -18.68
CA VAL A 88 10.18 -5.57 -17.69
C VAL A 88 11.44 -6.07 -18.39
N THR A 89 12.58 -5.47 -18.06
CA THR A 89 13.90 -5.87 -18.56
C THR A 89 14.38 -7.18 -17.94
N SER A 90 15.42 -7.80 -18.52
CA SER A 90 16.05 -8.98 -17.95
C SER A 90 16.63 -8.70 -16.55
N GLY A 91 16.31 -9.57 -15.59
CA GLY A 91 16.61 -9.39 -14.17
C GLY A 91 15.69 -8.34 -13.56
N PRO A 92 14.74 -8.71 -12.66
CA PRO A 92 13.84 -7.73 -12.09
C PRO A 92 14.63 -6.78 -11.20
N GLN A 93 14.68 -5.50 -11.59
CA GLN A 93 15.42 -4.45 -10.89
C GLN A 93 14.47 -3.33 -10.52
N LEU A 94 14.62 -2.81 -9.31
CA LEU A 94 13.94 -1.61 -8.87
C LEU A 94 14.93 -0.44 -8.92
N LEU A 95 14.53 0.66 -9.57
CA LEU A 95 15.22 1.93 -9.41
C LEU A 95 14.90 2.48 -8.02
N THR A 96 15.87 2.46 -7.12
CA THR A 96 15.66 2.77 -5.70
C THR A 96 16.06 4.19 -5.30
N SER A 97 16.85 4.87 -6.13
CA SER A 97 17.21 6.28 -5.95
C SER A 97 17.74 6.87 -7.26
N VAL A 98 17.57 8.17 -7.43
CA VAL A 98 18.24 8.98 -8.46
C VAL A 98 18.82 10.20 -7.74
N THR A 99 20.13 10.42 -7.86
CA THR A 99 20.81 11.55 -7.21
C THR A 99 21.60 12.39 -8.22
N ALA A 100 21.82 13.65 -7.86
CA ALA A 100 22.78 14.48 -8.57
C ALA A 100 24.20 13.90 -8.44
N PRO A 101 25.11 14.19 -9.40
CA PRO A 101 26.49 13.73 -9.32
C PRO A 101 27.13 14.08 -7.98
N MET A 102 27.87 13.13 -7.40
CA MET A 102 28.56 13.27 -6.10
C MET A 102 27.65 13.51 -4.90
N THR A 103 26.34 13.29 -5.03
CA THR A 103 25.40 13.31 -3.90
C THR A 103 25.06 11.88 -3.50
N PRO A 104 25.29 11.48 -2.23
CA PRO A 104 24.90 10.15 -1.77
C PRO A 104 23.37 9.99 -1.78
N PRO A 105 22.85 8.78 -2.04
CA PRO A 105 21.42 8.52 -1.94
C PRO A 105 20.93 8.66 -0.49
N PRO A 106 19.67 9.06 -0.28
CA PRO A 106 19.08 9.10 1.06
C PRO A 106 19.01 7.69 1.65
N LEU A 107 18.99 7.61 2.97
CA LEU A 107 18.83 6.32 3.64
C LEU A 107 17.40 5.82 3.44
N ARG A 108 17.25 4.53 3.09
CA ARG A 108 15.93 3.94 2.87
C ARG A 108 15.36 3.37 4.17
N PRO A 109 14.04 3.49 4.39
CA PRO A 109 13.35 2.71 5.42
C PRO A 109 13.52 1.21 5.18
N SER A 110 13.40 0.44 6.26
CA SER A 110 13.41 -1.02 6.18
C SER A 110 12.17 -1.57 5.47
N THR A 111 11.06 -0.83 5.52
CA THR A 111 9.83 -1.15 4.79
C THR A 111 9.85 -0.50 3.41
N PRO A 112 9.53 -1.22 2.32
CA PRO A 112 9.44 -0.60 0.99
C PRO A 112 8.38 0.52 0.95
N LEU A 113 8.72 1.64 0.31
CA LEU A 113 7.86 2.83 0.22
C LEU A 113 6.49 2.58 -0.45
N ALA A 114 6.39 1.53 -1.27
CA ALA A 114 5.16 1.17 -1.98
C ALA A 114 4.31 0.12 -1.24
N ASP A 115 4.81 -0.42 -0.13
CA ASP A 115 4.15 -1.49 0.61
C ASP A 115 3.34 -0.94 1.78
N VAL A 116 2.28 -1.67 2.16
CA VAL A 116 1.53 -1.40 3.38
C VAL A 116 2.27 -2.00 4.57
N ALA A 117 2.49 -1.19 5.60
CA ALA A 117 3.20 -1.59 6.83
C ALA A 117 2.27 -1.56 8.05
N LEU A 118 2.31 -2.60 8.88
CA LEU A 118 1.67 -2.62 10.19
C LEU A 118 2.73 -2.56 11.29
N PHE A 119 2.79 -1.44 12.00
CA PHE A 119 3.70 -1.26 13.12
C PHE A 119 2.96 -1.49 14.44
N THR A 120 3.33 -2.55 15.18
CA THR A 120 2.66 -2.94 16.43
C THR A 120 3.45 -2.56 17.69
N ASN A 121 4.58 -1.86 17.53
CA ASN A 121 5.58 -1.62 18.58
C ASN A 121 6.13 -2.92 19.21
N SER A 122 6.11 -4.03 18.47
CA SER A 122 6.81 -5.24 18.88
C SER A 122 8.32 -5.00 18.88
N ARG A 123 9.05 -5.75 19.71
CA ARG A 123 10.53 -5.66 19.76
C ARG A 123 11.21 -6.01 18.43
N ASN A 124 10.52 -6.78 17.59
CA ASN A 124 11.02 -7.22 16.29
C ASN A 124 10.56 -6.29 15.16
N ASP A 125 9.65 -5.34 15.42
CA ASP A 125 9.19 -4.40 14.41
C ASP A 125 10.18 -3.23 14.30
N PRO A 126 10.36 -2.67 13.09
CA PRO A 126 10.99 -1.36 12.96
C PRO A 126 10.20 -0.32 13.78
N GLN A 127 10.91 0.62 14.39
CA GLN A 127 10.26 1.70 15.12
C GLN A 127 9.64 2.67 14.13
N LEU A 128 8.32 2.87 14.20
CA LEU A 128 7.57 3.80 13.33
C LEU A 128 8.24 5.17 13.23
N GLY A 129 8.62 5.75 14.37
CA GLY A 129 9.28 7.05 14.38
C GLY A 129 10.63 7.08 13.64
N SER A 130 11.33 5.95 13.55
CA SER A 130 12.58 5.85 12.76
C SER A 130 12.30 5.74 11.27
N GLU A 131 11.35 4.90 10.89
CA GLU A 131 10.96 4.73 9.48
C GLU A 131 10.43 6.06 8.91
N LEU A 132 9.55 6.74 9.65
CA LEU A 132 9.03 8.06 9.24
C LEU A 132 10.14 9.09 9.03
N ARG A 133 11.21 9.09 9.85
CA ARG A 133 12.32 10.03 9.65
C ARG A 133 13.10 9.76 8.36
N LEU A 134 13.24 8.49 7.99
CA LEU A 134 13.89 8.09 6.74
C LEU A 134 13.03 8.47 5.53
N GLU A 135 11.72 8.22 5.60
CA GLU A 135 10.78 8.62 4.55
C GLU A 135 10.74 10.15 4.36
N MET A 136 10.75 10.91 5.47
CA MET A 136 10.79 12.37 5.44
C MET A 136 12.07 12.96 4.83
N GLU A 137 13.16 12.20 4.70
CA GLU A 137 14.40 12.67 4.08
C GLU A 137 14.21 12.93 2.57
N SER A 138 13.44 12.07 1.91
CA SER A 138 13.15 12.16 0.46
C SER A 138 11.75 12.67 0.13
N ALA A 139 10.90 12.92 1.13
CA ALA A 139 9.53 13.37 0.91
C ALA A 139 9.49 14.72 0.17
N ASP A 140 8.63 14.77 -0.84
CA ASP A 140 8.24 15.96 -1.59
C ASP A 140 6.96 16.60 -1.02
N HIS A 141 6.20 15.85 -0.22
CA HIS A 141 5.00 16.31 0.50
C HIS A 141 4.79 15.50 1.78
N ILE A 142 4.30 16.14 2.85
CA ILE A 142 4.00 15.45 4.13
C ILE A 142 2.57 15.78 4.58
N ASP A 143 1.72 14.75 4.65
CA ASP A 143 0.38 14.84 5.23
C ASP A 143 0.27 14.00 6.50
N LEU A 144 0.02 14.65 7.63
CA LEU A 144 -0.28 13.97 8.88
C LEU A 144 -1.79 13.95 9.15
N LEU A 145 -2.41 12.80 8.90
CA LEU A 145 -3.78 12.53 9.33
C LEU A 145 -3.75 11.73 10.64
N CYS A 146 -4.17 12.36 11.74
CA CYS A 146 -4.18 11.69 13.03
C CYS A 146 -5.30 12.21 13.94
N ALA A 147 -5.90 11.31 14.73
CA ALA A 147 -7.01 11.66 15.60
C ALA A 147 -6.60 12.67 16.69
N PHE A 148 -5.39 12.57 17.21
CA PHE A 148 -4.85 13.51 18.18
C PHE A 148 -3.34 13.65 18.01
N VAL A 149 -2.82 14.84 18.33
CA VAL A 149 -1.38 15.13 18.28
C VAL A 149 -0.90 15.47 19.67
N GLN A 150 0.06 14.70 20.18
CA GLN A 150 0.76 15.01 21.43
C GLN A 150 2.15 15.58 21.16
N TRP A 151 2.60 16.47 22.04
CA TRP A 151 3.91 17.09 21.95
C TRP A 151 5.04 16.06 22.00
N SER A 152 4.88 15.03 22.83
CA SER A 152 5.83 13.91 22.91
C SER A 152 6.03 13.21 21.57
N GLY A 153 4.97 13.01 20.78
CA GLY A 153 5.04 12.42 19.45
C GLY A 153 5.74 13.34 18.44
N ILE A 154 5.38 14.63 18.43
CA ILE A 154 6.02 15.61 17.54
C ILE A 154 7.51 15.75 17.80
N ARG A 155 7.93 15.73 19.07
CA ARG A 155 9.35 15.81 19.42
C ARG A 155 10.20 14.70 18.79
N VAL A 156 9.63 13.52 18.54
CA VAL A 156 10.36 12.40 17.89
C VAL A 156 10.67 12.69 16.42
N LEU A 157 9.87 13.55 15.78
CA LEU A 157 9.95 13.87 14.36
C LEU A 157 10.42 15.31 14.10
N GLU A 158 10.61 16.12 15.15
CA GLU A 158 10.88 17.56 15.09
C GLU A 158 11.99 17.93 14.08
N ASN A 159 13.15 17.29 14.21
CA ASN A 159 14.30 17.56 13.36
C ASN A 159 14.03 17.22 11.88
N SER A 160 13.35 16.11 11.61
CA SER A 160 13.03 15.70 10.25
C SER A 160 11.97 16.61 9.62
N LEU A 161 10.97 17.02 10.40
CA LEU A 161 9.96 17.99 9.95
C LEU A 161 10.57 19.36 9.66
N ARG A 162 11.49 19.82 10.51
CA ARG A 162 12.24 21.07 10.30
C ARG A 162 13.09 20.99 9.04
N ALA A 163 13.86 19.91 8.89
CA ALA A 163 14.69 19.70 7.70
C ALA A 163 13.85 19.63 6.42
N ALA A 164 12.66 19.02 6.46
CA ALA A 164 11.74 19.01 5.34
C ALA A 164 11.21 20.43 5.02
N ALA A 165 10.80 21.19 6.05
CA ALA A 165 10.37 22.57 5.87
C ALA A 165 11.48 23.48 5.30
N GLU A 166 12.72 23.33 5.75
CA GLU A 166 13.90 24.06 5.22
C GLU A 166 14.17 23.74 3.74
N ARG A 167 13.81 22.54 3.27
CA ARG A 167 13.83 22.17 1.84
C ARG A 167 12.62 22.70 1.04
N GLY A 168 11.66 23.35 1.70
CA GLY A 168 10.43 23.85 1.09
C GLY A 168 9.35 22.78 0.87
N VAL A 169 9.46 21.62 1.53
CA VAL A 169 8.46 20.55 1.45
C VAL A 169 7.14 21.03 2.09
N PRO A 170 6.00 20.98 1.39
CA PRO A 170 4.73 21.32 1.99
C PRO A 170 4.34 20.29 3.05
N ILE A 171 3.97 20.77 4.24
CA ILE A 171 3.52 19.91 5.32
C ILE A 171 2.15 20.35 5.82
N ARG A 172 1.21 19.40 5.91
CA ARG A 172 -0.15 19.62 6.40
C ARG A 172 -0.48 18.66 7.52
N VAL A 173 -1.30 19.14 8.46
CA VAL A 173 -1.81 18.32 9.56
C VAL A 173 -3.32 18.44 9.59
N LEU A 174 -4.00 17.30 9.53
CA LEU A 174 -5.42 17.19 9.81
C LEU A 174 -5.60 16.41 11.11
N THR A 175 -6.13 17.09 12.12
CA THR A 175 -6.38 16.51 13.44
C THR A 175 -7.67 17.05 14.04
N THR A 176 -8.11 16.46 15.14
CA THR A 176 -9.30 16.90 15.88
C THR A 176 -8.95 17.23 17.33
N THR A 177 -9.77 18.07 17.94
CA THR A 177 -9.70 18.41 19.38
C THR A 177 -10.89 17.81 20.16
N TYR A 178 -11.68 16.91 19.53
CA TYR A 178 -12.96 16.46 20.07
C TYR A 178 -12.88 15.91 21.51
N ILE A 179 -11.82 15.16 21.85
CA ILE A 179 -11.62 14.62 23.22
C ILE A 179 -10.61 15.43 24.05
N GLY A 180 -10.12 16.56 23.56
CA GLY A 180 -9.14 17.40 24.26
C GLY A 180 -7.73 16.81 24.41
N ALA A 181 -7.42 15.70 23.72
CA ALA A 181 -6.13 15.02 23.80
C ALA A 181 -5.03 15.65 22.91
N THR A 182 -5.38 16.61 22.07
CA THR A 182 -4.43 17.32 21.21
C THR A 182 -3.76 18.45 21.97
N ASP A 183 -2.43 18.41 22.04
CA ASP A 183 -1.64 19.42 22.73
C ASP A 183 -1.59 20.71 21.91
N ARG A 184 -2.02 21.84 22.52
CA ARG A 184 -1.88 23.16 21.90
C ARG A 184 -0.45 23.44 21.47
N ARG A 185 0.54 23.09 22.30
CA ARG A 185 1.96 23.27 21.98
C ARG A 185 2.37 22.54 20.71
N ALA A 186 1.81 21.36 20.46
CA ALA A 186 2.08 20.62 19.24
C ALA A 186 1.50 21.33 18.02
N LEU A 187 0.28 21.88 18.12
CA LEU A 187 -0.33 22.68 17.06
C LEU A 187 0.45 23.99 16.80
N ASP A 188 0.88 24.68 17.86
CA ASP A 188 1.68 25.90 17.74
C ASP A 188 2.98 25.62 16.99
N TYR A 189 3.66 24.49 17.25
CA TYR A 189 4.83 24.08 16.49
C TYR A 189 4.55 23.97 14.98
N TRP A 190 3.44 23.35 14.59
CA TRP A 190 3.04 23.24 13.19
C TRP A 190 2.75 24.60 12.55
N LEU A 191 2.17 25.54 13.29
CA LEU A 191 1.84 26.86 12.77
C LEU A 191 3.08 27.74 12.58
N PHE A 192 4.07 27.63 13.46
CA PHE A 192 5.21 28.56 13.49
C PHE A 192 6.50 28.02 12.87
N ALA A 193 6.78 26.72 13.02
CA ALA A 193 8.06 26.15 12.60
C ALA A 193 8.04 25.57 11.16
N VAL A 194 6.85 25.36 10.60
CA VAL A 194 6.66 24.60 9.36
C VAL A 194 6.04 25.44 8.22
N ARG A 195 5.52 26.63 8.53
CA ARG A 195 5.05 27.62 7.55
C ARG A 195 5.97 28.84 7.38
N GLY A 196 7.05 28.91 8.16
CA GLY A 196 8.02 30.01 8.16
C GLY A 196 9.07 29.85 7.07
#